data_AF-A0A7K2XRQ0-F1
#
_entry.id   AF-A0A7K2XRQ0-F1
#
_cell.length_a   1.000
_cell.length_b   1.000
_cell.length_c   1.000
_cell.angle_alpha   90.00
_cell.angle_beta   90.00
_cell.angle_gamma   90.00
#
_symmetry.space_group_name_H-M   'P 1'
#
loop_
_entity.id
_entity.type
_entity.pdbx_description
1 polymer ?
#
loop_
_entity_poly.entity_id
_entity_poly.type
_entity_poly.pdbx_seq_one_letter_code
_entity_poly.pdbx_strand_id
1 'polypeptide(L)'
;MSRLLAELPAGELTVDDVPPMFREVAAEGWSYTPNGARVLSGLVPEFTGSYVDVLQEETSINGRGMTDHDLPAAEPERTGPLLRRCLAYAFACLVEAERRFGDRDVRAYLILSLGGAHDDLLTATVTFCTHRPNIAPYIRDIENVQDAAVAELTSADRGSLC
;
A
#
# COMPACT_ATOMS: atom_id res chain seq x y z
N MET A 1 -12.03 14.00 -2.33
CA MET A 1 -10.98 13.07 -1.87
C MET A 1 -9.84 12.91 -2.87
N SER A 2 -10.07 12.88 -4.19
CA SER A 2 -9.02 12.75 -5.23
C SER A 2 -7.84 13.74 -5.12
N ARG A 3 -8.05 14.96 -4.59
CA ARG A 3 -6.99 15.96 -4.38
C ARG A 3 -6.03 15.64 -3.22
N LEU A 4 -6.42 14.77 -2.28
CA LEU A 4 -5.62 14.43 -1.09
C LEU A 4 -4.31 13.70 -1.43
N LEU A 5 -4.28 12.98 -2.54
CA LEU A 5 -3.10 12.25 -3.01
C LEU A 5 -2.20 13.11 -3.91
N ALA A 6 -2.75 14.19 -4.48
CA ALA A 6 -1.99 15.16 -5.26
C ALA A 6 -1.20 16.14 -4.38
N GLU A 7 -1.67 16.38 -3.15
CA GLU A 7 -1.02 17.22 -2.16
C GLU A 7 -0.13 16.35 -1.27
N LEU A 8 1.05 16.06 -1.78
CA LEU A 8 2.08 15.29 -1.10
C LEU A 8 2.47 15.93 0.24
N PRO A 9 2.80 15.14 1.27
CA PRO A 9 3.29 15.71 2.52
C PRO A 9 4.58 16.49 2.28
N ALA A 10 4.67 17.70 2.82
CA ALA A 10 5.87 18.52 2.72
C ALA A 10 7.08 17.81 3.38
N GLY A 11 8.21 17.75 2.67
CA GLY A 11 9.48 17.20 3.15
C GLY A 11 9.71 15.71 2.83
N GLU A 12 10.99 15.32 2.77
CA GLU A 12 11.45 13.97 2.41
C GLU A 12 10.84 12.89 3.30
N LEU A 13 10.43 11.76 2.71
CA LEU A 13 9.96 10.59 3.45
C LEU A 13 11.15 9.84 4.06
N THR A 14 11.03 9.49 5.34
CA THR A 14 12.08 8.81 6.10
C THR A 14 11.63 7.43 6.55
N VAL A 15 12.57 6.59 6.99
CA VAL A 15 12.24 5.30 7.60
C VAL A 15 11.40 5.46 8.87
N ASP A 16 11.50 6.62 9.55
CA ASP A 16 10.74 6.88 10.76
C ASP A 16 9.26 7.15 10.50
N ASP A 17 8.90 7.54 9.27
CA ASP A 17 7.51 7.65 8.85
C ASP A 17 6.84 6.28 8.71
N VAL A 18 7.60 5.17 8.57
CA VAL A 18 7.03 3.82 8.55
C VAL A 18 6.66 3.40 9.98
N PRO A 19 5.41 3.00 10.27
CA PRO A 19 5.04 2.48 11.58
C PRO A 19 5.88 1.26 11.97
N PRO A 20 6.29 1.10 13.24
CA PRO A 20 7.21 0.04 13.67
C PRO A 20 6.84 -1.37 13.19
N MET A 21 5.56 -1.75 13.30
CA MET A 21 5.08 -3.07 12.86
C MET A 21 5.26 -3.33 11.35
N PHE A 22 5.31 -2.27 10.53
CA PHE A 22 5.50 -2.38 9.08
C PHE A 22 6.97 -2.28 8.67
N ARG A 23 7.86 -1.81 9.55
CA ARG A 23 9.31 -1.84 9.29
C ARG A 23 9.82 -3.26 9.21
N GLU A 24 9.36 -4.13 10.10
CA GLU A 24 9.71 -5.56 10.11
C GLU A 24 9.23 -6.23 8.81
N VAL A 25 7.97 -6.00 8.43
CA VAL A 25 7.40 -6.52 7.18
C VAL A 25 8.21 -6.08 5.96
N ALA A 26 8.56 -4.79 5.88
CA ALA A 26 9.37 -4.27 4.77
C ALA A 26 10.80 -4.85 4.79
N ALA A 27 11.40 -5.03 5.97
CA ALA A 27 12.75 -5.57 6.13
C ALA A 27 12.85 -7.07 5.79
N GLU A 28 11.81 -7.86 6.11
CA GLU A 28 11.70 -9.26 5.70
C GLU A 28 11.51 -9.41 4.17
N GLY A 29 11.06 -8.34 3.52
CA GLY A 29 11.02 -8.22 2.08
C GLY A 29 10.02 -9.16 1.42
N TRP A 30 10.42 -9.74 0.30
CA TRP A 30 9.51 -10.38 -0.64
C TRP A 30 9.89 -11.83 -0.97
N SER A 31 8.86 -12.63 -1.22
CA SER A 31 8.96 -14.04 -1.62
C SER A 31 7.95 -14.40 -2.70
N TYR A 32 8.06 -15.63 -3.21
CA TYR A 32 7.04 -16.24 -4.06
C TYR A 32 6.25 -17.27 -3.25
N THR A 33 4.93 -17.30 -3.43
CA THR A 33 4.13 -18.46 -3.02
C THR A 33 4.26 -19.60 -4.05
N PRO A 34 3.83 -20.84 -3.73
CA PRO A 34 3.83 -21.95 -4.68
C PRO A 34 3.03 -21.69 -5.97
N ASN A 35 2.03 -20.81 -5.92
CA ASN A 35 1.23 -20.42 -7.10
C ASN A 35 1.90 -19.31 -7.94
N GLY A 36 3.08 -18.83 -7.52
CA GLY A 36 3.80 -17.75 -8.20
C GLY A 36 3.34 -16.34 -7.82
N ALA A 37 2.53 -16.18 -6.77
CA ALA A 37 2.19 -14.86 -6.23
C ALA A 37 3.43 -14.20 -5.63
N ARG A 38 3.62 -12.91 -5.89
CA ARG A 38 4.66 -12.11 -5.24
C ARG A 38 4.10 -11.51 -3.96
N VAL A 39 4.64 -11.95 -2.83
CA VAL A 39 4.07 -11.61 -1.51
C VAL A 39 5.13 -11.13 -0.53
N LEU A 40 4.70 -10.28 0.40
CA LEU A 40 5.52 -9.84 1.52
C LEU A 40 5.76 -11.02 2.47
N SER A 41 7.03 -11.36 2.70
CA SER A 41 7.44 -12.60 3.39
C SER A 41 6.85 -12.69 4.81
N GLY A 42 6.91 -11.60 5.57
CA GLY A 42 6.36 -11.55 6.94
C GLY A 42 4.84 -11.57 7.04
N LEU A 43 4.15 -11.58 5.89
CA LEU A 43 2.70 -11.59 5.80
C LEU A 43 2.14 -12.92 5.31
N VAL A 44 3.00 -13.86 4.91
CA VAL A 44 2.58 -15.17 4.41
C VAL A 44 1.95 -15.97 5.56
N PRO A 45 0.68 -16.41 5.42
CA PRO A 45 0.03 -17.18 6.47
C PRO A 45 0.66 -18.57 6.60
N GLU A 46 0.64 -19.13 7.82
CA GLU A 46 1.12 -20.50 8.08
C GLU A 46 0.34 -21.56 7.30
N PHE A 47 -0.93 -21.29 7.01
CA PHE A 47 -1.82 -22.17 6.25
C PHE A 47 -2.16 -21.56 4.89
N THR A 48 -2.01 -22.36 3.83
CA THR A 48 -2.43 -21.99 2.48
C THR A 48 -3.94 -21.81 2.41
N GLY A 49 -4.38 -20.60 2.09
CA GLY A 49 -5.73 -20.33 1.65
C GLY A 49 -6.00 -20.88 0.25
N SER A 50 -7.27 -21.05 -0.09
CA SER A 50 -7.69 -21.28 -1.48
C SER A 50 -7.95 -19.93 -2.13
N TYR A 51 -7.14 -19.59 -3.14
CA TYR A 51 -7.31 -18.38 -3.94
C TYR A 51 -7.77 -18.76 -5.35
N VAL A 52 -8.69 -17.98 -5.90
CA VAL A 52 -9.24 -18.16 -7.25
C VAL A 52 -8.19 -17.87 -8.31
N ASP A 53 -7.33 -16.88 -8.07
CA ASP A 53 -6.20 -16.55 -8.92
C ASP A 53 -5.06 -15.87 -8.13
N VAL A 54 -3.96 -15.61 -8.83
CA VAL A 54 -2.75 -15.00 -8.25
C VAL A 54 -3.00 -13.55 -7.79
N LEU A 55 -3.89 -12.80 -8.45
CA LEU A 55 -4.19 -11.42 -8.04
C LEU A 55 -4.94 -11.40 -6.70
N GLN A 56 -5.90 -12.31 -6.53
CA GLN A 56 -6.61 -12.47 -5.26
C GLN A 56 -5.64 -12.90 -4.15
N GLU A 57 -4.72 -13.81 -4.44
CA GLU A 57 -3.68 -14.22 -3.49
C GLU A 57 -2.79 -13.05 -3.05
N GLU A 58 -2.22 -12.32 -4.01
CA GLU A 58 -1.38 -11.14 -3.73
C GLU A 58 -2.12 -10.09 -2.91
N THR A 59 -3.33 -9.71 -3.33
CA THR A 59 -4.10 -8.65 -2.66
C THR A 59 -4.59 -9.06 -1.27
N SER A 60 -4.92 -10.34 -1.06
CA SER A 60 -5.33 -10.86 0.25
C SER A 60 -4.15 -10.93 1.22
N ILE A 61 -2.98 -11.37 0.76
CA ILE A 61 -1.80 -11.52 1.62
C ILE A 61 -1.13 -10.17 1.89
N ASN A 62 -0.98 -9.32 0.87
CA ASN A 62 -0.18 -8.09 0.96
C ASN A 62 -0.95 -6.88 1.52
N GLY A 63 -2.28 -6.89 1.50
CA GLY A 63 -3.10 -5.75 1.90
C GLY A 63 -3.09 -5.47 3.40
N ARG A 64 -2.76 -4.24 3.82
CA ARG A 64 -2.73 -3.84 5.24
C ARG A 64 -3.43 -2.52 5.46
N GLY A 65 -4.25 -2.45 6.52
CA GLY A 65 -4.74 -1.19 7.07
C GLY A 65 -3.60 -0.46 7.78
N MET A 66 -3.46 0.84 7.52
CA MET A 66 -2.38 1.63 8.07
C MET A 66 -2.62 1.91 9.57
N THR A 67 -1.57 1.79 10.37
CA THR A 67 -1.62 2.13 11.80
C THR A 67 -1.91 3.61 11.97
N ASP A 68 -2.99 3.93 12.68
CA ASP A 68 -3.55 5.28 12.72
C ASP A 68 -4.21 5.62 14.07
N HIS A 69 -4.11 4.73 15.06
CA HIS A 69 -4.79 4.84 16.36
C HIS A 69 -4.26 5.98 17.22
N ASP A 70 -3.02 6.41 16.97
CA ASP A 70 -2.33 7.50 17.65
C ASP A 70 -2.50 8.85 16.96
N LEU A 71 -3.13 8.89 15.77
CA LEU A 71 -3.38 10.12 15.04
C LEU A 71 -4.65 10.83 15.56
N PRO A 72 -4.71 12.17 15.49
CA PRO A 72 -5.93 12.92 15.80
C PRO A 72 -7.14 12.44 15.00
N ALA A 73 -8.34 12.58 15.56
CA ALA A 73 -9.58 12.22 14.85
C ALA A 73 -9.96 13.25 13.77
N ALA A 74 -9.62 14.52 13.97
CA ALA A 74 -9.94 15.59 13.03
C ALA A 74 -9.21 15.40 11.70
N GLU A 75 -9.97 15.29 10.60
CA GLU A 75 -9.43 15.01 9.26
C GLU A 75 -8.25 15.92 8.87
N PRO A 76 -8.31 17.25 9.01
CA PRO A 76 -7.21 18.13 8.55
C PRO A 76 -5.87 17.87 9.25
N GLU A 77 -5.90 17.43 10.50
CA GLU A 77 -4.70 17.11 11.30
C GLU A 77 -4.23 15.66 11.08
N ARG A 78 -5.14 14.79 10.64
CA ARG A 78 -4.92 13.36 10.44
C ARG A 78 -4.35 13.02 9.07
N THR A 79 -4.81 13.71 8.01
CA THR A 79 -4.50 13.38 6.61
C THR A 79 -3.00 13.33 6.36
N GLY A 80 -2.26 14.38 6.71
CA GLY A 80 -0.83 14.49 6.41
C GLY A 80 -0.01 13.35 7.02
N PRO A 81 -0.05 13.14 8.35
CA PRO A 81 0.64 12.04 9.01
C PRO A 81 0.24 10.65 8.48
N LEU A 82 -1.05 10.42 8.22
CA LEU A 82 -1.53 9.16 7.67
C LEU A 82 -0.95 8.89 6.27
N LEU A 83 -0.97 9.91 5.40
CA LEU A 83 -0.42 9.82 4.06
C LEU A 83 1.10 9.57 4.08
N ARG A 84 1.85 10.23 4.97
CA ARG A 84 3.29 9.98 5.14
C ARG A 84 3.58 8.52 5.47
N ARG A 85 2.83 7.94 6.41
CA ARG A 85 2.99 6.52 6.80
C ARG A 85 2.74 5.58 5.62
N CYS A 86 1.65 5.82 4.90
CA CYS A 86 1.31 5.05 3.71
C CYS A 86 2.37 5.11 2.62
N LEU A 87 2.82 6.32 2.26
CA LEU A 87 3.82 6.50 1.22
C LEU A 87 5.17 5.92 1.64
N ALA A 88 5.63 6.18 2.86
CA ALA A 88 6.90 5.64 3.35
C ALA A 88 6.90 4.10 3.33
N TYR A 89 5.82 3.47 3.80
CA TYR A 89 5.68 2.02 3.76
C TYR A 89 5.62 1.49 2.32
N ALA A 90 4.80 2.11 1.46
CA ALA A 90 4.67 1.73 0.06
C ALA A 90 6.02 1.75 -0.66
N PHE A 91 6.79 2.84 -0.53
CA PHE A 91 8.08 2.94 -1.19
C PHE A 91 9.15 2.02 -0.61
N ALA A 92 9.16 1.80 0.71
CA ALA A 92 10.06 0.82 1.32
C ALA A 92 9.84 -0.56 0.70
N CYS A 93 8.58 -1.00 0.62
CA CYS A 93 8.23 -2.29 0.02
C CYS A 93 8.50 -2.33 -1.49
N LEU A 94 8.20 -1.27 -2.25
CA LEU A 94 8.44 -1.23 -3.70
C LEU A 94 9.92 -1.29 -4.07
N VAL A 95 10.78 -0.62 -3.31
CA VAL A 95 12.24 -0.69 -3.49
C VAL A 95 12.76 -2.10 -3.22
N GLU A 96 12.29 -2.73 -2.14
CA GLU A 96 12.66 -4.11 -1.83
C GLU A 96 12.11 -5.10 -2.85
N ALA A 97 10.93 -4.84 -3.43
CA ALA A 97 10.38 -5.65 -4.52
C ALA A 97 11.27 -5.58 -5.77
N GLU A 98 11.66 -4.37 -6.19
CA GLU A 98 12.56 -4.17 -7.34
C GLU A 98 13.90 -4.87 -7.11
N ARG A 99 14.46 -4.75 -5.90
CA ARG A 99 15.69 -5.47 -5.52
C ARG A 99 15.52 -6.98 -5.58
N ARG A 100 14.39 -7.51 -5.11
CA ARG A 100 14.13 -8.95 -5.00
C ARG A 100 13.82 -9.62 -6.34
N PHE A 101 13.08 -8.95 -7.21
CA PHE A 101 12.56 -9.52 -8.45
C PHE A 101 13.31 -9.05 -9.69
N GLY A 102 14.06 -7.95 -9.60
CA GLY A 102 14.83 -7.39 -10.73
C GLY A 102 13.95 -6.70 -11.78
N ASP A 103 12.70 -6.38 -11.45
CA ASP A 103 11.74 -5.69 -12.31
C ASP A 103 10.94 -4.64 -11.50
N ARG A 104 10.09 -3.88 -12.19
CA ARG A 104 9.22 -2.87 -11.57
C ARG A 104 7.75 -3.23 -11.75
N ASP A 105 7.39 -4.51 -11.70
CA ASP A 105 6.02 -4.92 -11.98
C ASP A 105 5.12 -4.82 -10.74
N VAL A 106 5.70 -4.81 -9.53
CA VAL A 106 4.91 -4.61 -8.30
C VAL A 106 4.36 -3.18 -8.27
N ARG A 107 3.07 -3.08 -7.96
CA ARG A 107 2.33 -1.83 -7.74
C ARG A 107 1.85 -1.78 -6.30
N ALA A 108 1.81 -0.58 -5.73
CA ALA A 108 1.13 -0.33 -4.47
C ALA A 108 -0.14 0.48 -4.74
N TYR A 109 -1.26 0.03 -4.19
CA TYR A 109 -2.54 0.73 -4.19
C TYR A 109 -2.75 1.31 -2.80
N LEU A 110 -2.75 2.63 -2.74
CA LEU A 110 -3.08 3.39 -1.54
C LEU A 110 -4.53 3.85 -1.65
N ILE A 111 -5.34 3.49 -0.66
CA ILE A 111 -6.75 3.86 -0.58
C ILE A 111 -6.94 4.63 0.72
N LEU A 112 -7.44 5.87 0.65
CA LEU A 112 -7.93 6.63 1.79
C LEU A 112 -9.45 6.67 1.74
N SER A 113 -10.11 6.31 2.83
CA SER A 113 -11.57 6.27 2.93
C SER A 113 -12.01 6.64 4.34
N LEU A 114 -13.22 7.18 4.47
CA LEU A 114 -13.87 7.29 5.77
C LEU A 114 -14.32 5.89 6.23
N GLY A 115 -14.05 5.55 7.48
CA GLY A 115 -14.38 4.25 8.06
C GLY A 115 -13.98 4.17 9.53
N GLY A 116 -13.97 2.96 10.09
CA GLY A 116 -13.67 2.74 11.51
C GLY A 116 -14.93 2.66 12.38
N ALA A 117 -14.78 2.68 13.70
CA ALA A 117 -15.90 2.42 14.62
C ALA A 117 -17.02 3.47 14.56
N HIS A 118 -16.79 4.63 13.94
CA HIS A 118 -17.70 5.78 13.96
C HIS A 118 -18.08 6.25 12.54
N ASP A 119 -17.63 5.56 11.49
CA ASP A 119 -17.89 5.85 10.06
C ASP A 119 -17.54 7.30 9.59
N ASP A 120 -16.86 8.08 10.42
CA ASP A 120 -16.44 9.46 10.15
C ASP A 120 -14.91 9.65 10.24
N LEU A 121 -14.16 8.59 10.54
CA LEU A 121 -12.72 8.64 10.73
C LEU A 121 -11.99 8.33 9.42
N LEU A 122 -11.07 9.21 8.99
CA LEU A 122 -10.23 8.94 7.83
C LEU A 122 -9.27 7.78 8.12
N THR A 123 -9.34 6.73 7.33
CA THR A 123 -8.48 5.55 7.41
C THR A 123 -7.76 5.33 6.09
N ALA A 124 -6.75 4.47 6.09
CA ALA A 124 -6.05 4.13 4.86
C ALA A 124 -5.67 2.64 4.79
N THR A 125 -5.61 2.12 3.58
CA THR A 125 -5.03 0.81 3.28
C THR A 125 -3.93 0.93 2.24
N VAL A 126 -2.92 0.06 2.35
CA VAL A 126 -1.88 -0.13 1.35
C VAL A 126 -1.91 -1.59 0.93
N THR A 127 -2.14 -1.83 -0.35
CA THR A 127 -2.20 -3.18 -0.93
C THR A 127 -1.23 -3.29 -2.08
N PHE A 128 -0.52 -4.40 -2.19
CA PHE A 128 0.44 -4.61 -3.27
C PHE A 128 0.05 -5.80 -4.15
N CYS A 129 0.22 -5.65 -5.44
CA CYS A 129 0.09 -6.75 -6.40
C CYS A 129 0.95 -6.51 -7.64
N THR A 130 1.15 -7.58 -8.40
CA THR A 130 1.96 -7.54 -9.61
C THR A 130 1.12 -7.07 -10.80
N HIS A 131 1.55 -6.01 -11.47
CA HIS A 131 1.00 -5.62 -12.76
C HIS A 131 1.34 -6.68 -13.81
N ARG A 132 0.33 -7.14 -14.54
CA ARG A 132 0.48 -8.11 -15.63
C ARG A 132 -0.23 -7.54 -16.87
N PRO A 133 0.44 -7.31 -18.00
CA PRO A 133 -0.13 -6.61 -19.15
C PRO A 133 -1.45 -7.18 -19.70
N ASN A 134 -1.69 -8.49 -19.49
CA ASN A 134 -2.85 -9.20 -20.00
C ASN A 134 -3.91 -9.50 -18.93
N ILE A 135 -3.75 -8.97 -17.72
CA ILE A 135 -4.70 -9.16 -16.61
C ILE A 135 -5.21 -7.79 -16.18
N ALA A 136 -6.49 -7.72 -15.81
CA ALA A 136 -7.06 -6.50 -15.27
C ALA A 136 -6.27 -6.03 -14.03
N PRO A 137 -6.09 -4.71 -13.84
CA PRO A 137 -5.51 -4.18 -12.62
C PRO A 137 -6.40 -4.49 -11.42
N TYR A 138 -5.83 -4.39 -10.21
CA TYR A 138 -6.56 -4.62 -8.97
C TYR A 138 -7.79 -3.72 -8.85
N ILE A 139 -7.60 -2.41 -9.05
CA ILE A 139 -8.67 -1.42 -9.11
C ILE A 139 -8.80 -0.96 -10.55
N ARG A 140 -9.94 -1.26 -11.17
CA ARG A 140 -10.31 -0.74 -12.48
C ARG A 140 -10.88 0.67 -12.33
N ASP A 141 -10.63 1.51 -13.32
CA ASP A 141 -11.16 2.88 -13.42
C ASP A 141 -10.95 3.71 -12.14
N ILE A 142 -9.71 3.76 -11.64
CA ILE A 142 -9.30 4.50 -10.42
C ILE A 142 -9.87 5.92 -10.37
N GLU A 143 -9.90 6.60 -11.53
CA GLU A 143 -10.41 7.98 -11.67
C GLU A 143 -11.90 8.14 -11.34
N ASN A 144 -12.67 7.05 -11.36
CA ASN A 144 -14.12 7.07 -11.15
C ASN A 144 -14.54 6.65 -9.73
N VAL A 145 -13.59 6.30 -8.84
CA VAL A 145 -13.90 5.95 -7.46
C VAL A 145 -14.43 7.18 -6.70
N GLN A 146 -15.65 7.09 -6.14
CA GLN A 146 -16.34 8.23 -5.52
C GLN A 146 -16.13 8.30 -4.00
N ASP A 147 -16.10 7.16 -3.32
CA ASP A 147 -16.14 7.08 -1.84
C ASP A 147 -14.76 6.93 -1.18
N ALA A 148 -13.70 7.05 -1.99
CA ALA A 148 -12.31 6.95 -1.51
C ALA A 148 -11.37 7.79 -2.39
N ALA A 149 -10.24 8.20 -1.84
CA ALA A 149 -9.07 8.60 -2.62
C ALA A 149 -8.25 7.35 -2.94
N VAL A 150 -7.90 7.13 -4.20
CA VAL A 150 -7.09 5.97 -4.62
C VAL A 150 -5.89 6.43 -5.43
N ALA A 151 -4.71 5.90 -5.12
CA ALA A 151 -3.49 6.06 -5.92
C ALA A 151 -2.88 4.69 -6.23
N GLU A 152 -2.40 4.52 -7.46
CA GLU A 152 -1.46 3.47 -7.82
C GLU A 152 -0.05 4.06 -7.82
N LEU A 153 0.89 3.37 -7.19
CA LEU A 153 2.29 3.79 -7.05
C LEU A 153 3.23 2.72 -7.58
N THR A 154 4.35 3.18 -8.11
CA THR A 154 5.49 2.41 -8.59
C THR A 154 6.76 2.83 -7.86
N SER A 155 7.83 2.04 -7.92
CA SER A 155 9.12 2.44 -7.32
C SER A 155 9.70 3.71 -7.94
N ALA A 156 9.35 4.02 -9.20
CA ALA A 156 9.81 5.22 -9.90
C ALA A 156 9.20 6.51 -9.33
N ASP A 157 7.99 6.43 -8.77
CA ASP A 157 7.29 7.59 -8.23
C ASP A 157 8.03 8.16 -7.01
N ARG A 158 8.85 7.37 -6.31
CA ARG A 158 9.73 7.86 -5.23
C ARG A 158 10.63 9.01 -5.68
N GLY A 159 11.16 8.94 -6.90
CA GLY A 159 12.07 9.96 -7.45
C GLY A 159 11.37 11.26 -7.84
N SER A 160 10.04 11.23 -8.02
CA SER A 160 9.21 12.42 -8.24
C SER A 160 8.82 13.11 -6.92
N LEU A 161 9.25 12.56 -5.77
CA LEU A 161 8.91 13.03 -4.40
C LEU A 161 10.08 13.73 -3.69
N CYS A 162 11.15 14.06 -4.39
CA CYS A 162 12.32 14.78 -3.86
C CYS A 162 12.42 16.19 -4.47
#